data_AF-A0A6B1BCG5-F1
#
_entry.id   AF-A0A6B1BCG5-F1
#
_cell.length_a   1.000
_cell.length_b   1.000
_cell.length_c   1.000
_cell.angle_alpha   90.00
_cell.angle_beta   90.00
_cell.angle_gamma   90.00
#
_symmetry.space_group_name_H-M   'P 1'
#
loop_
_entity.id
_entity.type
_entity.pdbx_description
1 polymer ?
#
loop_
_entity_poly.entity_id
_entity_poly.type
_entity_poly.pdbx_seq_one_letter_code
_entity_poly.pdbx_strand_id
1 'polypeptide(L)'
;MNTGKARSVLNVKEGSTPTQIKAAYRKLVLEYHPDKKGGDEKQFQLITEAYHTLTDSEHVDEEPKTQNVNRAQWGAGPTDHIPEEDWSKYTKEFEEDEAWWKAYETRFWEEYEGRNNGGGKSDNAREPDAQPRLRVNVDQSLCIGCCSCETIAPNVFEINRNARSNPKSTVKNEAGAGVNRIMNAAETCPTKAILVDNMDTGERLYPF
;
A
#
# COMPACT_ATOMS: atom_id res chain seq x y z
N MET A 1 23.87 13.34 -13.38
CA MET A 1 23.25 13.87 -14.62
C MET A 1 23.01 15.39 -14.53
N ASN A 2 22.85 16.12 -15.65
CA ASN A 2 22.39 17.53 -15.65
C ASN A 2 20.85 17.61 -15.60
N THR A 3 20.28 18.67 -15.02
CA THR A 3 18.82 18.84 -14.87
C THR A 3 18.07 18.86 -16.19
N GLY A 4 18.58 19.55 -17.22
CA GLY A 4 17.97 19.56 -18.57
C GLY A 4 17.94 18.16 -19.19
N LYS A 5 19.04 17.40 -19.08
CA LYS A 5 19.12 16.02 -19.55
C LYS A 5 18.16 15.11 -18.77
N ALA A 6 18.04 15.31 -17.46
CA ALA A 6 17.10 14.57 -16.62
C ALA A 6 15.64 14.79 -17.03
N ARG A 7 15.25 16.03 -17.37
CA ARG A 7 13.91 16.32 -17.89
C ARG A 7 13.63 15.65 -19.23
N SER A 8 14.63 15.61 -20.12
CA SER A 8 14.52 14.90 -21.41
C SER A 8 14.36 13.39 -21.22
N VAL A 9 15.09 12.79 -20.28
CA VAL A 9 14.98 11.35 -19.98
C VAL A 9 13.60 11.00 -19.43
N LEU A 10 13.03 11.83 -18.55
CA LEU A 10 11.67 11.61 -18.05
C LEU A 10 10.57 12.10 -18.99
N ASN A 11 10.92 12.69 -20.13
CA ASN A 11 10.00 13.30 -21.08
C ASN A 11 9.03 14.33 -20.44
N VAL A 12 9.56 15.18 -19.54
CA VAL A 12 8.81 16.22 -18.82
C VAL A 12 9.23 17.62 -19.28
N LYS A 13 8.30 18.59 -19.18
CA LYS A 13 8.56 19.97 -19.60
C LYS A 13 9.35 20.74 -18.54
N GLU A 14 10.00 21.82 -18.96
CA GLU A 14 10.58 22.79 -18.03
C GLU A 14 9.44 23.45 -17.23
N GLY A 15 9.47 23.29 -15.90
CA GLY A 15 8.40 23.76 -15.00
C GLY A 15 7.32 22.72 -14.66
N SER A 16 7.50 21.45 -15.04
CA SER A 16 6.63 20.37 -14.55
C SER A 16 6.64 20.29 -13.02
N THR A 17 5.46 20.09 -12.44
CA THR A 17 5.31 19.98 -10.98
C THR A 17 5.96 18.69 -10.45
N PRO A 18 6.35 18.63 -9.17
CA PRO A 18 6.88 17.41 -8.54
C PRO A 18 5.97 16.19 -8.76
N THR A 19 4.65 16.42 -8.74
CA THR A 19 3.64 15.38 -9.01
C THR A 19 3.69 14.85 -10.45
N GLN A 20 3.93 15.72 -11.44
CA GLN A 20 4.09 15.34 -12.84
C GLN A 20 5.41 14.60 -13.08
N ILE A 21 6.50 15.05 -12.45
CA ILE A 21 7.81 14.38 -12.51
C ILE A 21 7.70 12.96 -11.94
N LYS A 22 7.07 12.81 -10.78
CA LYS A 22 6.85 11.51 -10.15
C LYS A 22 5.89 10.61 -10.95
N ALA A 23 4.90 11.20 -11.63
CA ALA A 23 4.02 10.46 -12.53
C ALA A 23 4.78 9.92 -13.75
N ALA A 24 5.60 10.75 -14.39
CA ALA A 24 6.40 10.37 -15.55
C ALA A 24 7.44 9.29 -15.20
N TYR A 25 8.10 9.44 -14.04
CA TYR A 25 9.01 8.42 -13.52
C TYR A 25 8.33 7.05 -13.36
N ARG A 26 7.17 7.00 -12.71
CA ARG A 26 6.41 5.74 -12.55
C ARG A 26 6.02 5.10 -13.88
N LYS A 27 5.69 5.92 -14.89
CA LYS A 27 5.37 5.42 -16.25
C LYS A 27 6.55 4.70 -16.87
N LEU A 28 7.70 5.35 -16.87
CA LEU A 28 8.91 4.82 -17.48
C LEU A 28 9.48 3.62 -16.70
N VAL A 29 9.37 3.61 -15.37
CA VAL A 29 9.77 2.46 -14.54
C VAL A 29 8.97 1.21 -14.89
N LEU A 30 7.64 1.32 -15.06
CA LEU A 30 6.81 0.18 -15.44
C LEU A 30 7.05 -0.28 -16.88
N GLU A 31 7.43 0.63 -17.77
CA GLU A 31 7.76 0.30 -19.16
C GLU A 31 9.11 -0.43 -19.26
N TYR A 32 10.12 0.05 -18.54
CA TYR A 32 11.50 -0.44 -18.63
C TYR A 32 11.92 -1.34 -17.46
N HIS A 33 10.97 -1.82 -16.64
CA HIS A 33 11.29 -2.72 -15.52
C HIS A 33 12.00 -3.98 -16.03
N PRO A 34 13.12 -4.42 -15.42
CA PRO A 34 13.87 -5.58 -15.88
C PRO A 34 13.04 -6.87 -15.93
N ASP A 35 12.08 -7.02 -15.01
CA ASP A 35 11.17 -8.19 -14.96
C ASP A 35 10.11 -8.20 -16.07
N LYS A 36 9.90 -7.08 -16.79
CA LYS A 36 8.97 -7.03 -17.91
C LYS A 36 9.64 -7.60 -19.16
N LYS A 37 8.91 -8.41 -19.94
CA LYS A 37 9.40 -8.92 -21.22
C LYS A 37 9.71 -7.75 -22.17
N GLY A 38 11.00 -7.50 -22.42
CA GLY A 38 11.48 -6.36 -23.21
C GLY A 38 11.92 -5.13 -22.40
N GLY A 39 11.99 -5.26 -21.07
CA GLY A 39 12.60 -4.25 -20.20
C GLY A 39 14.09 -4.04 -20.46
N ASP A 40 14.60 -2.88 -20.08
CA ASP A 40 16.00 -2.52 -20.25
C ASP A 40 16.54 -1.93 -18.94
N GLU A 41 17.38 -2.71 -18.26
CA GLU A 41 18.02 -2.34 -17.00
C GLU A 41 18.78 -1.00 -17.12
N LYS A 42 19.42 -0.73 -18.28
CA LYS A 42 20.19 0.50 -18.47
C LYS A 42 19.26 1.72 -18.58
N GLN A 43 18.12 1.56 -19.25
CA GLN A 43 17.11 2.61 -19.28
C GLN A 43 16.55 2.83 -17.88
N PHE A 44 16.23 1.76 -17.17
CA PHE A 44 15.72 1.84 -15.79
C PHE A 44 16.68 2.61 -14.87
N GLN A 45 17.99 2.32 -14.94
CA GLN A 45 19.01 3.06 -14.19
C GLN A 45 19.05 4.54 -14.59
N LEU A 46 19.00 4.84 -15.89
CA LEU A 46 19.02 6.22 -16.40
C LEU A 46 17.79 7.02 -15.97
N ILE A 47 16.60 6.40 -16.01
CA ILE A 47 15.33 6.97 -15.57
C ILE A 47 15.37 7.26 -14.07
N THR A 48 15.94 6.35 -13.29
CA THR A 48 16.09 6.51 -11.84
C THR A 48 17.07 7.64 -11.50
N GLU A 49 18.23 7.70 -12.17
CA GLU A 49 19.18 8.82 -12.03
C GLU A 49 18.53 10.17 -12.38
N ALA A 50 17.72 10.21 -13.45
CA ALA A 50 16.99 11.39 -13.87
C ALA A 50 16.02 11.89 -12.79
N TYR A 51 15.23 10.97 -12.22
CA TYR A 51 14.26 11.28 -11.18
C TYR A 51 14.92 11.82 -9.91
N HIS A 52 15.99 11.18 -9.42
CA HIS A 52 16.75 11.67 -8.29
C HIS A 52 17.32 13.06 -8.54
N THR A 53 17.91 13.28 -9.71
CA THR A 53 18.48 14.60 -10.08
C THR A 53 17.44 15.72 -10.05
N LEU A 54 16.18 15.45 -10.44
CA LEU A 54 15.12 16.46 -10.42
C LEU A 54 14.49 16.63 -9.03
N THR A 55 14.40 15.55 -8.26
CA THR A 55 13.79 15.57 -6.92
C THR A 55 14.73 16.20 -5.88
N ASP A 56 16.03 15.90 -5.95
CA ASP A 56 17.04 16.47 -5.06
C ASP A 56 17.20 17.99 -5.28
N SER A 57 16.93 18.49 -6.50
CA SER A 57 16.96 19.93 -6.80
C SER A 57 15.77 20.71 -6.23
N GLU A 58 14.68 20.02 -5.85
CA GLU A 58 13.50 20.62 -5.21
C GLU A 58 13.56 20.52 -3.68
N HIS A 59 14.43 19.68 -3.11
CA HIS A 59 14.69 19.59 -1.68
C HIS A 59 15.85 20.50 -1.26
N VAL A 60 15.60 21.81 -1.28
CA VAL A 60 16.31 22.74 -0.37
C VAL A 60 15.45 22.84 0.89
N ASP A 61 16.05 22.52 2.04
CA ASP A 61 15.50 22.55 3.41
C ASP A 61 14.80 21.27 3.91
N GLU A 62 15.52 20.15 4.01
CA GLU A 62 15.45 19.36 5.25
C GLU A 62 16.88 19.11 5.77
N GLU A 63 17.15 19.65 6.97
CA GLU A 63 18.40 19.47 7.71
C GLU A 63 18.82 17.99 7.79
N PRO A 64 20.13 17.66 7.81
CA PRO A 64 20.57 16.31 8.09
C PRO A 64 20.21 15.95 9.54
N LYS A 65 19.09 15.25 9.74
CA LYS A 65 18.80 14.56 11.01
C LYS A 65 19.80 13.42 11.17
N THR A 66 20.99 13.77 11.64
CA THR A 66 21.90 12.87 12.33
C THR A 66 21.29 12.50 13.68
N GLN A 67 20.24 11.68 13.65
CA GLN A 67 19.80 10.98 14.85
C GLN A 67 20.38 9.57 14.76
N ASN A 68 21.42 9.37 15.57
CA ASN A 68 21.94 8.07 15.94
C ASN A 68 20.84 7.31 16.69
N VAL A 69 19.91 6.72 15.93
CA VAL A 69 19.04 5.67 16.42
C VAL A 69 19.82 4.38 16.28
N ASN A 70 20.05 3.70 17.41
CA ASN A 70 20.31 2.26 17.43
C ASN A 70 19.11 1.57 16.76
N ARG A 71 19.11 1.51 15.42
CA ARG A 71 18.20 0.67 14.64
C ARG A 71 18.52 -0.75 15.08
N ALA A 72 17.55 -1.43 15.68
CA ALA A 72 17.59 -2.87 15.78
C ALA A 72 17.88 -3.41 14.37
N GLN A 73 18.99 -4.14 14.24
CA GLN A 73 19.48 -4.64 12.97
C GLN A 73 18.57 -5.77 12.50
N TRP A 74 17.43 -5.42 11.91
CA TRP A 74 16.63 -6.32 11.11
C TRP A 74 17.24 -6.37 9.71
N GLY A 75 17.81 -7.52 9.35
CA GLY A 75 18.52 -7.73 8.10
C GLY A 75 19.81 -8.52 8.31
N ALA A 76 20.38 -9.03 7.21
CA ALA A 76 21.65 -9.72 7.19
C ALA A 76 22.77 -8.82 7.78
N GLY A 77 23.67 -9.42 8.57
CA GLY A 77 24.86 -8.75 9.09
C GLY A 77 25.75 -8.21 7.96
N PRO A 78 26.68 -7.29 8.25
CA PRO A 78 27.60 -6.74 7.23
C PRO A 78 28.48 -7.81 6.57
N THR A 79 28.58 -8.99 7.20
CA THR A 79 29.37 -10.15 6.79
C THR A 79 28.52 -11.32 6.28
N ASP A 80 27.19 -11.20 6.30
CA ASP A 80 26.29 -12.26 5.89
C ASP A 80 26.10 -12.22 4.37
N HIS A 81 26.50 -13.30 3.69
CA HIS A 81 26.20 -13.48 2.29
C HIS A 81 24.72 -13.81 2.14
N ILE A 82 23.96 -12.88 1.59
CA ILE A 82 22.58 -13.11 1.15
C ILE A 82 22.69 -14.01 -0.09
N PRO A 83 22.15 -15.24 -0.09
CA PRO A 83 22.16 -16.08 -1.29
C PRO A 83 21.54 -15.30 -2.46
N GLU A 84 22.09 -15.42 -3.67
CA GLU A 84 21.38 -14.92 -4.85
C GLU A 84 20.07 -15.71 -4.97
N GLU A 85 19.00 -15.10 -4.48
CA GLU A 85 17.67 -15.66 -4.59
C GLU A 85 17.21 -15.45 -6.03
N ASP A 86 17.36 -16.48 -6.84
CA ASP A 86 16.76 -16.55 -8.16
C ASP A 86 15.24 -16.78 -8.00
N TRP A 87 14.54 -15.70 -7.66
CA TRP A 87 13.08 -15.67 -7.50
C TRP A 87 12.35 -15.95 -8.82
N SER A 88 13.05 -15.85 -9.96
CA SER A 88 12.49 -16.15 -11.29
C SER A 88 11.94 -17.58 -11.34
N LYS A 89 12.46 -18.52 -10.55
CA LYS A 89 11.90 -19.87 -10.43
C LYS A 89 10.42 -19.89 -10.01
N TYR A 90 9.98 -18.93 -9.19
CA TYR A 90 8.63 -18.86 -8.64
C TYR A 90 7.71 -17.89 -9.40
N THR A 91 8.28 -16.97 -10.18
CA THR A 91 7.54 -15.91 -10.86
C THR A 91 7.50 -16.07 -12.39
N LYS A 92 8.33 -16.95 -12.97
CA LYS A 92 8.46 -17.15 -14.42
C LYS A 92 7.15 -17.48 -15.16
N GLU A 93 6.27 -18.30 -14.57
CA GLU A 93 4.97 -18.62 -15.20
C GLU A 93 4.06 -17.40 -15.32
N PHE A 94 4.26 -16.40 -14.48
CA PHE A 94 3.46 -15.18 -14.39
C PHE A 94 4.09 -14.01 -15.17
N GLU A 95 5.42 -13.93 -15.16
CA GLU A 95 6.20 -12.95 -15.91
C GLU A 95 6.10 -13.12 -17.43
N GLU A 96 5.81 -14.35 -17.91
CA GLU A 96 5.70 -14.67 -19.34
C GLU A 96 4.33 -14.32 -19.96
N ASP A 97 3.28 -14.09 -19.17
CA ASP A 97 1.94 -13.78 -19.67
C ASP A 97 1.77 -12.27 -19.96
N GLU A 98 1.86 -11.92 -21.25
CA GLU A 98 1.63 -10.56 -21.74
C GLU A 98 0.23 -10.02 -21.40
N ALA A 99 -0.77 -10.90 -21.25
CA ALA A 99 -2.11 -10.51 -20.83
C ALA A 99 -2.15 -10.12 -19.35
N TRP A 100 -1.34 -10.77 -18.50
CA TRP A 100 -1.21 -10.41 -17.10
C TRP A 100 -0.61 -9.00 -16.93
N TRP A 101 0.50 -8.72 -17.62
CA TRP A 101 1.12 -7.40 -17.59
C TRP A 101 0.19 -6.29 -18.09
N LYS A 102 -0.58 -6.54 -19.16
CA LYS A 102 -1.58 -5.58 -19.66
C LYS A 102 -2.70 -5.34 -18.64
N ALA A 103 -3.18 -6.37 -17.97
CA ALA A 103 -4.20 -6.25 -16.93
C ALA A 103 -3.68 -5.50 -15.69
N TYR A 104 -2.46 -5.83 -15.26
CA TYR A 104 -1.77 -5.14 -14.17
C TYR A 104 -1.55 -3.66 -14.49
N GLU A 105 -1.00 -3.35 -15.67
CA GLU A 105 -0.74 -1.98 -16.12
C GLU A 105 -2.04 -1.16 -16.22
N THR A 106 -3.11 -1.76 -16.75
CA THR A 106 -4.44 -1.12 -16.81
C THR A 106 -4.95 -0.79 -15.41
N ARG A 107 -4.97 -1.77 -14.49
CA ARG A 107 -5.44 -1.54 -13.11
C ARG A 107 -4.59 -0.53 -12.37
N PHE A 108 -3.28 -0.60 -12.52
CA PHE A 108 -2.34 0.34 -11.90
C PHE A 108 -2.63 1.77 -12.35
N TRP A 109 -2.82 2.01 -13.66
CA TRP A 109 -3.11 3.36 -14.16
C TRP A 109 -4.51 3.85 -13.79
N GLU A 110 -5.53 3.01 -13.84
CA GLU A 110 -6.88 3.35 -13.36
C GLU A 110 -6.88 3.81 -11.90
N GLU A 111 -6.18 3.08 -11.03
CA GLU A 111 -6.07 3.42 -9.60
C GLU A 111 -5.21 4.67 -9.38
N TYR A 112 -4.06 4.75 -10.06
CA TYR A 112 -3.12 5.86 -9.93
C TYR A 112 -3.71 7.18 -10.41
N GLU A 113 -4.38 7.21 -11.57
CA GLU A 113 -5.07 8.39 -12.09
C GLU A 113 -6.31 8.72 -11.26
N GLY A 114 -7.04 7.71 -10.75
CA GLY A 114 -8.14 7.89 -9.81
C GLY A 114 -7.72 8.61 -8.53
N ARG A 115 -6.57 8.23 -7.94
CA ARG A 115 -5.98 8.93 -6.78
C ARG A 115 -5.54 10.36 -7.11
N ASN A 116 -4.91 10.59 -8.25
CA ASN A 116 -4.34 11.91 -8.58
C ASN A 116 -5.41 12.96 -8.98
N ASN A 117 -6.56 12.53 -9.50
CA ASN A 117 -7.70 13.42 -9.83
C ASN A 117 -8.59 13.76 -8.62
N GLY A 118 -8.11 13.56 -7.38
CA GLY A 118 -8.87 13.87 -6.16
C GLY A 118 -10.02 12.90 -5.89
N GLY A 119 -10.13 11.83 -6.67
CA GLY A 119 -11.15 10.78 -6.55
C GLY A 119 -10.59 9.55 -5.86
N GLY A 120 -9.82 9.72 -4.78
CA GLY A 120 -9.31 8.63 -3.96
C GLY A 120 -10.46 7.83 -3.35
N LYS A 121 -11.03 6.92 -4.13
CA LYS A 121 -11.81 5.81 -3.59
C LYS A 121 -10.79 4.97 -2.84
N SER A 122 -10.81 5.05 -1.51
CA SER A 122 -10.20 4.03 -0.67
C SER A 122 -10.64 2.67 -1.18
N ASP A 123 -9.83 1.63 -0.96
CA ASP A 123 -10.06 0.23 -1.32
C ASP A 123 -11.41 -0.28 -0.80
N ASN A 124 -12.50 0.21 -1.40
CA ASN A 124 -13.86 -0.04 -1.02
C ASN A 124 -14.17 -1.34 -1.73
N ALA A 125 -13.99 -2.45 -1.03
CA ALA A 125 -14.63 -3.69 -1.40
C ALA A 125 -16.06 -3.35 -1.82
N ARG A 126 -16.40 -3.58 -3.09
CA ARG A 126 -17.69 -3.15 -3.67
C ARG A 126 -18.80 -3.69 -2.78
N GLU A 127 -19.52 -2.79 -2.12
CA GLU A 127 -20.55 -3.18 -1.17
C GLU A 127 -21.80 -3.66 -1.93
N PRO A 128 -22.53 -4.67 -1.41
CA PRO A 128 -23.79 -5.07 -2.00
C PRO A 128 -24.85 -3.97 -1.84
N ASP A 129 -25.76 -3.85 -2.81
CA ASP A 129 -26.80 -2.81 -2.83
C ASP A 129 -27.76 -2.92 -1.63
N ALA A 130 -27.97 -4.13 -1.13
CA ALA A 130 -28.72 -4.40 0.10
C ALA A 130 -27.76 -4.97 1.16
N GLN A 131 -27.72 -4.34 2.32
CA GLN A 131 -26.84 -4.72 3.42
C GLN A 131 -27.68 -5.02 4.66
N PRO A 132 -27.49 -6.17 5.32
CA PRO A 132 -28.12 -6.43 6.62
C PRO A 132 -27.58 -5.45 7.67
N ARG A 133 -28.36 -5.21 8.73
CA ARG A 133 -27.85 -4.48 9.89
C ARG A 133 -26.88 -5.38 10.64
N LEU A 134 -25.63 -4.93 10.76
CA LEU A 134 -24.61 -5.65 11.51
C LEU A 134 -24.50 -5.12 12.94
N ARG A 135 -24.29 -6.03 13.89
CA ARG A 135 -23.78 -5.74 15.22
C ARG A 135 -22.33 -6.16 15.26
N VAL A 136 -21.46 -5.25 15.69
CA VAL A 136 -20.00 -5.47 15.69
C VAL A 136 -19.49 -5.28 17.10
N ASN A 137 -18.68 -6.23 17.57
CA ASN A 137 -18.06 -6.16 18.88
C ASN A 137 -16.59 -6.57 18.79
N VAL A 138 -15.76 -6.08 19.72
CA VAL A 138 -14.37 -6.52 19.90
C VAL A 138 -14.24 -7.15 21.27
N ASP A 139 -13.93 -8.44 21.31
CA ASP A 139 -13.56 -9.14 22.53
C ASP A 139 -12.19 -8.63 23.03
N GLN A 140 -12.23 -7.89 24.13
CA GLN A 140 -11.05 -7.28 24.75
C GLN A 140 -10.04 -8.31 25.28
N SER A 141 -10.51 -9.52 25.61
CA SER A 141 -9.66 -10.61 26.11
C SER A 141 -8.82 -11.22 24.99
N LEU A 142 -9.38 -11.31 23.77
CA LEU A 142 -8.72 -11.86 22.59
C LEU A 142 -7.96 -10.81 21.78
N CYS A 143 -8.33 -9.54 21.85
CA CYS A 143 -7.70 -8.49 21.07
C CYS A 143 -6.24 -8.27 21.52
N ILE A 144 -5.28 -8.49 20.63
CA ILE A 144 -3.83 -8.30 20.92
C ILE A 144 -3.29 -6.92 20.49
N GLY A 145 -4.18 -6.00 20.10
CA GLY A 145 -3.78 -4.65 19.70
C GLY A 145 -3.01 -4.59 18.37
N CYS A 146 -3.31 -5.49 17.43
CA CYS A 146 -2.66 -5.52 16.10
C CYS A 146 -3.05 -4.35 15.18
N CYS A 147 -4.08 -3.59 15.55
CA CYS A 147 -4.53 -2.36 14.88
C CYS A 147 -5.01 -2.48 13.42
N SER A 148 -5.06 -3.67 12.83
CA SER A 148 -5.50 -3.87 11.43
C SER A 148 -6.91 -3.34 11.16
N CYS A 149 -7.82 -3.55 12.11
CA CYS A 149 -9.22 -3.12 12.02
C CYS A 149 -9.41 -1.59 11.91
N GLU A 150 -8.59 -0.77 12.58
CA GLU A 150 -8.65 0.70 12.45
C GLU A 150 -8.18 1.15 11.06
N THR A 151 -7.14 0.50 10.52
CA THR A 151 -6.62 0.82 9.18
C THR A 151 -7.66 0.50 8.10
N ILE A 152 -8.35 -0.63 8.22
CA ILE A 152 -9.30 -1.11 7.19
C ILE A 152 -10.64 -0.37 7.31
N ALA A 153 -11.14 -0.17 8.53
CA ALA A 153 -12.43 0.46 8.81
C ALA A 153 -12.33 1.50 9.95
N PRO A 154 -11.70 2.66 9.70
CA PRO A 154 -11.45 3.69 10.73
C PRO A 154 -12.71 4.37 11.25
N ASN A 155 -13.79 4.32 10.47
CA ASN A 155 -15.09 4.83 10.90
C ASN A 155 -15.84 3.84 11.79
N VAL A 156 -15.43 2.56 11.82
CA VAL A 156 -16.06 1.50 12.61
C VAL A 156 -15.28 1.22 13.88
N PHE A 157 -13.96 1.11 13.77
CA PHE A 157 -13.08 0.77 14.89
C PHE A 157 -12.23 1.97 15.31
N GLU A 158 -11.97 2.05 16.60
CA GLU A 158 -11.06 3.01 17.20
C GLU A 158 -10.12 2.28 18.14
N ILE A 159 -8.87 2.77 18.24
CA ILE A 159 -7.85 2.17 19.09
C ILE A 159 -7.62 3.07 20.29
N ASN A 160 -7.49 2.45 21.46
CA ASN A 160 -7.16 3.18 22.67
C ASN A 160 -5.68 3.62 22.64
N ARG A 161 -5.43 4.80 22.06
CA ARG A 161 -4.09 5.41 21.94
C ARG A 161 -3.50 5.84 23.29
N ASN A 162 -4.30 5.89 24.35
CA ASN A 162 -3.84 6.24 25.69
C ASN A 162 -3.14 5.06 26.39
N ALA A 163 -3.36 3.83 25.91
CA ALA A 163 -2.68 2.65 26.45
C ALA A 163 -1.22 2.61 25.95
N ARG A 164 -0.27 2.74 26.88
CA ARG A 164 1.17 2.69 26.59
C ARG A 164 1.64 1.32 26.08
N SER A 165 0.89 0.26 26.38
CA SER A 165 1.18 -1.12 25.98
C SER A 165 -0.11 -1.85 25.62
N ASN A 166 -0.12 -2.58 24.50
CA ASN A 166 -1.25 -3.37 24.00
C ASN A 166 -2.54 -2.54 23.82
N PRO A 167 -2.53 -1.53 22.94
CA PRO A 167 -3.69 -0.67 22.73
C PRO A 167 -4.81 -1.47 22.08
N LYS A 168 -5.87 -1.71 22.85
CA LYS A 168 -7.01 -2.50 22.39
C LYS A 168 -7.90 -1.68 21.47
N SER A 169 -8.49 -2.35 20.49
CA SER A 169 -9.52 -1.77 19.64
C SER A 169 -10.90 -1.85 20.30
N THR A 170 -11.74 -0.87 19.99
CA THR A 170 -13.14 -0.77 20.39
C THR A 170 -13.98 -0.39 19.18
N VAL A 171 -15.27 -0.70 19.21
CA VAL A 171 -16.20 -0.30 18.14
C VAL A 171 -16.72 1.09 18.44
N LYS A 172 -16.48 2.02 17.51
CA LYS A 172 -16.94 3.42 17.54
C LYS A 172 -18.32 3.57 16.90
N ASN A 173 -18.53 2.95 15.74
CA ASN A 173 -19.78 3.00 15.01
C ASN A 173 -19.98 1.76 14.14
N GLU A 174 -20.92 0.89 14.51
CA GLU A 174 -21.25 -0.33 13.78
C GLU A 174 -21.70 -0.07 12.34
N ALA A 175 -22.27 1.11 12.05
CA ALA A 175 -22.71 1.53 10.73
C ALA A 175 -21.70 2.43 10.00
N GLY A 176 -20.44 2.48 10.46
CA GLY A 176 -19.41 3.36 9.91
C GLY A 176 -18.85 2.92 8.55
N ALA A 177 -19.12 1.69 8.13
CA ALA A 177 -18.76 1.13 6.83
C ALA A 177 -19.74 0.02 6.44
N GLY A 178 -19.73 -0.40 5.18
CA GLY A 178 -20.56 -1.53 4.77
C GLY A 178 -19.97 -2.89 5.10
N VAL A 179 -20.79 -3.91 4.86
CA VAL A 179 -20.59 -5.30 5.26
C VAL A 179 -19.22 -5.83 4.83
N ASN A 180 -18.84 -5.63 3.57
CA ASN A 180 -17.58 -6.17 3.06
C ASN A 180 -16.36 -5.58 3.75
N ARG A 181 -16.39 -4.29 4.09
CA ARG A 181 -15.28 -3.61 4.78
C ARG A 181 -15.17 -4.06 6.23
N ILE A 182 -16.31 -4.24 6.90
CA ILE A 182 -16.39 -4.75 8.27
C ILE A 182 -15.90 -6.20 8.31
N MET A 183 -16.34 -7.05 7.38
CA MET A 183 -15.91 -8.44 7.28
C MET A 183 -14.41 -8.55 6.98
N ASN A 184 -13.88 -7.74 6.07
CA ASN A 184 -12.43 -7.71 5.80
C ASN A 184 -11.62 -7.30 7.05
N ALA A 185 -12.09 -6.30 7.81
CA ALA A 185 -11.47 -5.92 9.08
C ALA A 185 -11.52 -7.06 10.12
N ALA A 186 -12.61 -7.84 10.14
CA ALA A 186 -12.76 -8.99 11.02
C ALA A 186 -11.83 -10.15 10.63
N GLU A 187 -11.79 -10.50 9.35
CA GLU A 187 -10.99 -11.60 8.79
C GLU A 187 -9.48 -11.38 8.93
N THR A 188 -9.03 -10.12 8.91
CA THR A 188 -7.63 -9.74 9.14
C THR A 188 -7.23 -9.74 10.62
N CYS A 189 -8.15 -10.06 11.54
CA CYS A 189 -7.84 -10.17 12.97
C CYS A 189 -7.16 -11.52 13.26
N PRO A 190 -5.89 -11.56 13.68
CA PRO A 190 -5.15 -12.81 13.89
C PRO A 190 -5.71 -13.67 15.02
N THR A 191 -6.35 -13.06 16.02
CA THR A 191 -6.93 -13.75 17.18
C THR A 191 -8.45 -13.92 17.08
N LYS A 192 -9.05 -13.53 15.95
CA LYS A 192 -10.51 -13.56 15.73
C LYS A 192 -11.29 -12.83 16.84
N ALA A 193 -10.73 -11.75 17.37
CA ALA A 193 -11.33 -10.98 18.47
C ALA A 193 -12.55 -10.16 18.04
N ILE A 194 -12.73 -9.92 16.75
CA ILE A 194 -13.86 -9.16 16.21
C ILE A 194 -15.03 -10.11 16.05
N LEU A 195 -16.20 -9.72 16.53
CA LEU A 195 -17.44 -10.46 16.43
C LEU A 195 -18.39 -9.67 15.54
N VAL A 196 -18.94 -10.31 14.52
CA VAL A 196 -19.90 -9.71 13.59
C VAL A 196 -21.16 -10.58 13.59
N ASP A 197 -22.27 -10.00 14.01
CA ASP A 197 -23.59 -10.63 14.09
C ASP A 197 -24.55 -9.94 13.11
N ASN A 198 -25.37 -10.74 12.43
CA ASN A 198 -26.47 -10.23 11.63
C ASN A 198 -27.67 -9.96 12.56
N MET A 199 -28.11 -8.70 12.65
CA MET A 199 -29.24 -8.30 13.49
C MET A 199 -30.59 -8.73 12.94
N ASP A 200 -30.70 -8.93 11.62
CA ASP A 200 -31.95 -9.31 10.97
C ASP A 200 -32.24 -10.81 11.13
N THR A 201 -31.19 -11.65 11.10
CA THR A 201 -31.31 -13.11 11.27
C THR A 201 -30.94 -13.61 12.66
N GLY A 202 -30.19 -12.82 13.44
CA GLY A 202 -29.61 -13.23 14.72
C GLY A 202 -28.41 -14.18 14.60
N GLU A 203 -27.89 -14.37 13.40
CA GLU A 203 -26.78 -15.29 13.11
C GLU A 203 -25.41 -14.63 13.27
N ARG A 204 -24.44 -15.37 13.81
CA ARG A 204 -23.02 -14.99 13.87
C ARG A 204 -22.40 -15.11 12.48
N LEU A 205 -22.02 -13.99 11.86
CA LEU A 205 -21.32 -13.97 10.58
C LEU A 205 -19.81 -14.21 10.74
N TYR A 206 -19.22 -13.74 11.84
CA TYR A 206 -17.80 -13.95 12.15
C TYR A 206 -17.54 -13.86 13.65
N PRO A 207 -16.66 -14.70 14.23
CA PRO A 207 -16.01 -15.86 13.61
C PRO A 207 -17.02 -17.00 13.33
N PHE A 208 -16.77 -17.76 12.27
CA PHE A 208 -17.53 -18.97 11.90
C PHE A 208 -17.14 -20.19 12.76
#